data_AF-B0D7L3-F1
#
_entry.id   AF-B0D7L3-F1
#
_cell.length_a   1.000
_cell.length_b   1.000
_cell.length_c   1.000
_cell.angle_alpha   90.00
_cell.angle_beta   90.00
_cell.angle_gamma   90.00
#
_symmetry.space_group_name_H-M   'P 1'
#
loop_
_entity.id
_entity.type
_entity.pdbx_description
1 polymer ?
#
loop_
_entity_poly.entity_id
_entity_poly.type
_entity_poly.pdbx_seq_one_letter_code
_entity_poly.pdbx_strand_id
1 'polypeptide(L)'
;MEAERNRRKQLLDTQAQINVAEGQKQRVILETGSQDTHFKTVVREAEARQQQALMESCAIAQQVENIARSIAAKKDDFRPEERQRALATLVELKRLEQLKTIAQSKSSSTYFFGDKPALGVSSDVNVDYSSRVKRVL
;
A
#
# COMPACT_ATOMS: atom_id res chain seq x y z
N MET A 1 48.58 -30.32 -41.33
CA MET A 1 47.76 -29.10 -41.19
C MET A 1 46.67 -29.19 -40.12
N GLU A 2 46.23 -30.38 -39.68
CA GLU A 2 45.11 -30.51 -38.71
C GLU A 2 45.48 -30.24 -37.24
N ALA A 3 46.70 -30.53 -36.82
CA ALA A 3 47.14 -30.35 -35.43
C ALA A 3 47.11 -28.87 -34.99
N GLU A 4 47.53 -27.94 -35.86
CA GLU A 4 47.47 -26.51 -35.57
C GLU A 4 46.03 -25.98 -35.53
N ARG A 5 45.14 -26.53 -36.38
CA ARG A 5 43.72 -26.19 -36.37
C ARG A 5 43.06 -26.62 -35.07
N ASN A 6 43.34 -27.82 -34.58
CA ASN A 6 42.83 -28.32 -33.31
C ASN A 6 43.37 -27.53 -32.12
N ARG A 7 44.64 -27.13 -32.14
CA ARG A 7 45.22 -26.25 -31.11
C ARG A 7 44.54 -24.89 -31.06
N ARG A 8 44.29 -24.26 -32.22
CA ARG A 8 43.56 -22.99 -32.28
C ARG A 8 42.11 -23.13 -31.80
N LYS A 9 41.45 -24.23 -32.15
CA LYS A 9 40.09 -24.52 -31.68
C LYS A 9 40.04 -24.63 -30.16
N GLN A 10 40.95 -25.38 -29.54
CA GLN A 10 41.02 -25.52 -28.08
C GLN A 10 41.26 -24.19 -27.38
N LEU A 11 42.15 -23.33 -27.92
CA LEU A 11 42.38 -22.00 -27.35
C LEU A 11 41.13 -21.11 -27.43
N LEU A 12 40.41 -21.14 -28.56
CA LEU A 12 39.17 -20.39 -28.74
C LEU A 12 38.06 -20.90 -27.80
N ASP A 13 37.92 -22.22 -27.68
CA ASP A 13 36.94 -22.83 -26.78
C ASP A 13 37.26 -22.49 -25.31
N THR A 14 38.55 -22.47 -24.94
CA THR A 14 38.99 -22.08 -23.58
C THR A 14 38.72 -20.61 -23.31
N GLN A 15 39.01 -19.73 -24.27
CA GLN A 15 38.71 -18.29 -24.14
C GLN A 15 37.20 -18.02 -24.06
N ALA A 16 36.39 -18.74 -24.85
CA ALA A 16 34.94 -18.63 -24.78
C ALA A 16 34.40 -19.08 -23.41
N GLN A 17 34.92 -20.17 -22.86
CA GLN A 17 34.56 -20.64 -21.51
C GLN A 17 34.94 -19.62 -20.43
N ILE A 18 36.11 -18.98 -20.53
CA ILE A 18 36.53 -17.92 -19.61
C ILE A 18 35.54 -16.74 -19.68
N ASN A 19 35.19 -16.28 -20.88
CA ASN A 19 34.28 -15.16 -21.04
C ASN A 19 32.87 -15.47 -20.48
N VAL A 20 32.39 -16.71 -20.65
CA VAL A 20 31.12 -17.16 -20.07
C VAL A 20 31.20 -17.19 -18.54
N ALA A 21 32.29 -17.72 -17.98
CA ALA A 21 32.48 -17.78 -16.53
C ALA A 21 32.59 -16.39 -15.90
N GLU A 22 33.29 -15.46 -16.55
CA GLU A 22 33.38 -14.07 -16.11
C GLU A 22 32.02 -13.36 -16.17
N GLY A 23 31.26 -13.58 -17.24
CA GLY A 23 29.89 -13.06 -17.36
C GLY A 23 28.95 -13.61 -16.29
N GLN A 24 29.03 -14.91 -16.00
CA GLN A 24 28.26 -15.54 -14.92
C GLN A 24 28.65 -14.97 -13.56
N LYS A 25 29.95 -14.78 -13.29
CA LYS A 25 30.43 -14.16 -12.05
C LYS A 25 29.87 -12.74 -11.87
N GLN A 26 29.92 -11.91 -12.91
CA GLN A 26 29.36 -10.57 -12.87
C GLN A 26 27.85 -10.58 -12.63
N ARG A 27 27.12 -11.48 -13.29
CA ARG A 27 25.66 -11.62 -13.09
C ARG A 27 25.31 -11.98 -11.65
N VAL A 28 26.00 -12.97 -11.07
CA VAL A 28 25.77 -13.39 -9.68
C VAL A 28 26.06 -12.25 -8.71
N ILE A 29 27.14 -11.49 -8.91
CA ILE A 29 27.48 -10.33 -8.05
C ILE A 29 26.36 -9.28 -8.07
N LEU A 30 25.81 -8.98 -9.25
CA LEU A 30 24.72 -8.02 -9.41
C LEU A 30 23.40 -8.52 -8.82
N GLU A 31 23.08 -9.81 -9.00
CA GLU A 31 21.90 -10.46 -8.42
C GLU A 31 21.96 -10.45 -6.89
N THR A 32 23.09 -10.82 -6.28
CA THR A 32 23.23 -10.82 -4.81
C THR A 32 23.22 -9.41 -4.23
N GLY A 33 23.88 -8.45 -4.90
CA GLY A 33 23.91 -7.06 -4.43
C GLY A 33 22.55 -6.37 -4.50
N SER A 34 21.73 -6.68 -5.52
CA SER A 34 20.38 -6.14 -5.63
C SER A 34 19.41 -6.78 -4.64
N GLN A 35 19.48 -8.09 -4.41
CA GLN A 35 18.63 -8.76 -3.41
C GLN A 35 18.88 -8.26 -1.99
N ASP A 36 20.13 -8.05 -1.59
CA ASP A 36 20.48 -7.52 -0.28
C ASP A 36 20.00 -6.08 -0.06
N THR A 37 20.06 -5.24 -1.10
CA THR A 37 19.57 -3.86 -1.01
C THR A 37 18.04 -3.84 -0.96
N HIS A 38 17.36 -4.63 -1.78
CA HIS A 38 15.90 -4.79 -1.73
C HIS A 38 15.44 -5.28 -0.36
N PHE A 39 16.06 -6.33 0.18
CA PHE A 39 15.74 -6.83 1.51
C PHE A 39 15.92 -5.75 2.59
N LYS A 40 17.05 -5.05 2.59
CA LYS A 40 17.31 -3.95 3.55
C LYS A 40 16.30 -2.81 3.42
N THR A 41 15.88 -2.46 2.19
CA THR A 41 14.86 -1.42 1.99
C THR A 41 13.51 -1.85 2.51
N VAL A 42 13.08 -3.09 2.25
CA VAL A 42 11.79 -3.62 2.70
C VAL A 42 11.74 -3.70 4.22
N VAL A 43 12.81 -4.17 4.86
CA VAL A 43 12.90 -4.24 6.33
C VAL A 43 12.82 -2.83 6.93
N ARG A 44 13.62 -1.88 6.42
CA ARG A 44 13.58 -0.49 6.91
C ARG A 44 12.21 0.17 6.70
N GLU A 45 11.56 -0.10 5.58
CA GLU A 45 10.22 0.43 5.30
C GLU A 45 9.18 -0.17 6.26
N ALA A 46 9.27 -1.47 6.54
CA ALA A 46 8.40 -2.13 7.51
C ALA A 46 8.62 -1.58 8.93
N GLU A 47 9.87 -1.39 9.35
CA GLU A 47 10.23 -0.77 10.64
C GLU A 47 9.73 0.68 10.72
N ALA A 48 9.89 1.47 9.66
CA ALA A 48 9.41 2.84 9.60
C ALA A 48 7.87 2.90 9.72
N ARG A 49 7.15 2.01 9.03
CA ARG A 49 5.69 1.90 9.14
C ARG A 49 5.24 1.48 10.53
N GLN A 50 5.95 0.54 11.16
CA GLN A 50 5.67 0.13 12.53
C GLN A 50 5.84 1.31 13.50
N GLN A 51 6.95 2.04 13.38
CA GLN A 51 7.22 3.21 14.22
C GLN A 51 6.18 4.30 14.01
N GLN A 52 5.79 4.56 12.76
CA GLN A 52 4.72 5.49 12.45
C GLN A 52 3.40 5.08 13.12
N ALA A 53 2.99 3.82 12.99
CA ALA A 53 1.76 3.31 13.61
C ALA A 53 1.78 3.43 15.14
N LEU A 54 2.94 3.19 15.77
CA LEU A 54 3.11 3.37 17.22
C LEU A 54 2.96 4.85 17.61
N MET A 55 3.63 5.75 16.88
CA MET A 55 3.53 7.18 17.14
C MET A 55 2.10 7.70 16.96
N GLU A 56 1.41 7.27 15.90
CA GLU A 56 0.00 7.59 15.66
C GLU A 56 -0.89 7.08 16.80
N SER A 57 -0.68 5.84 17.26
CA SER A 57 -1.45 5.27 18.37
C SER A 57 -1.24 6.04 19.69
N CYS A 58 0.00 6.44 19.98
CA CYS A 58 0.31 7.29 21.14
C CYS A 58 -0.33 8.66 21.03
N ALA A 59 -0.30 9.28 19.85
CA ALA A 59 -0.93 10.57 19.62
C ALA A 59 -2.45 10.49 19.82
N ILE A 60 -3.10 9.43 19.32
CA ILE A 60 -4.53 9.20 19.53
C ILE A 60 -4.84 9.01 21.02
N ALA A 61 -4.04 8.20 21.73
CA ALA A 61 -4.22 8.00 23.17
C ALA A 61 -4.13 9.32 23.95
N GLN A 62 -3.14 10.15 23.64
CA GLN A 62 -3.00 11.49 24.25
C GLN A 62 -4.19 12.40 23.92
N GLN A 63 -4.70 12.37 22.70
CA GLN A 63 -5.91 13.13 22.33
C GLN A 63 -7.13 12.66 23.13
N VAL A 64 -7.32 11.35 23.26
CA VAL A 64 -8.41 10.77 24.06
C VAL A 64 -8.28 11.18 25.53
N GLU A 65 -7.07 11.15 26.10
CA GLU A 65 -6.85 11.62 27.47
C GLU A 65 -7.16 13.11 27.65
N ASN A 66 -6.72 13.96 26.72
CA ASN A 66 -6.97 15.40 26.80
C ASN A 66 -8.47 15.72 26.71
N ILE A 67 -9.21 15.00 25.86
CA ILE A 67 -10.67 15.12 25.75
C ILE A 67 -11.35 14.56 27.00
N ALA A 68 -10.89 13.41 27.52
CA ALA A 68 -11.44 12.84 28.74
C ALA A 68 -11.26 13.81 29.93
N ARG A 69 -10.08 14.42 30.09
CA ARG A 69 -9.80 15.43 31.12
C ARG A 69 -10.66 16.68 30.99
N SER A 70 -11.08 17.05 29.78
CA SER A 70 -11.95 18.22 29.57
C SER A 70 -13.42 17.93 29.86
N ILE A 71 -13.85 16.68 29.69
CA ILE A 71 -15.22 16.22 30.00
C ILE A 71 -15.37 15.89 31.49
N ALA A 72 -14.31 15.42 32.14
CA ALA A 72 -14.33 14.99 33.53
C ALA A 72 -14.64 16.13 34.50
N ALA A 73 -15.47 15.84 35.51
CA ALA A 73 -15.79 16.80 36.57
C ALA A 73 -14.57 17.14 37.46
N LYS A 74 -13.60 16.21 37.56
CA LYS A 74 -12.32 16.39 38.24
C LYS A 74 -11.20 16.09 37.26
N LYS A 75 -10.29 17.05 37.06
CA LYS A 75 -9.24 16.99 36.02
C LYS A 75 -8.24 15.85 36.22
N ASP A 76 -8.00 15.42 37.46
CA ASP A 76 -6.96 14.44 37.80
C ASP A 76 -7.49 13.01 37.99
N ASP A 77 -8.80 12.80 37.99
CA ASP A 77 -9.40 11.48 38.26
C ASP A 77 -10.54 11.20 37.28
N PHE A 78 -10.16 10.84 36.05
CA PHE A 78 -11.10 10.57 34.96
C PHE A 78 -11.39 9.07 34.82
N ARG A 79 -12.69 8.73 34.89
CA ARG A 79 -13.20 7.35 34.90
C ARG A 79 -13.07 6.69 33.52
N PRO A 80 -13.06 5.35 33.44
CA PRO A 80 -13.04 4.65 32.15
C PRO A 80 -14.22 5.03 31.23
N GLU A 81 -15.38 5.35 31.81
CA GLU A 81 -16.55 5.82 31.06
C GLU A 81 -16.29 7.14 30.30
N GLU A 82 -15.53 8.06 30.90
CA GLU A 82 -15.18 9.36 30.30
C GLU A 82 -14.19 9.17 29.15
N ARG A 83 -13.26 8.21 29.27
CA ARG A 83 -12.37 7.81 28.15
C ARG A 83 -13.15 7.23 26.99
N GLN A 84 -14.16 6.41 27.27
CA GLN A 84 -14.99 5.81 26.23
C GLN A 84 -15.83 6.87 25.49
N ARG A 85 -16.40 7.85 26.23
CA ARG A 85 -17.07 9.00 25.63
C ARG A 85 -16.11 9.86 24.81
N ALA A 86 -14.92 10.14 25.34
CA ALA A 86 -13.89 10.88 24.62
C ALA A 86 -13.50 10.19 23.30
N LEU A 87 -13.30 8.87 23.32
CA LEU A 87 -13.03 8.09 22.11
C LEU A 87 -14.18 8.17 21.10
N ALA A 88 -15.44 8.05 21.55
CA ALA A 88 -16.59 8.17 20.67
C ALA A 88 -16.66 9.57 20.01
N THR A 89 -16.45 10.64 20.78
CA THR A 89 -16.42 12.01 20.23
C THR A 89 -15.27 12.21 19.24
N LEU A 90 -14.09 11.63 19.49
CA LEU A 90 -12.95 11.71 18.58
C LEU A 90 -13.23 11.01 17.25
N VAL A 91 -13.90 9.84 17.28
CA VAL A 91 -14.33 9.13 16.07
C VAL A 91 -15.34 9.96 15.28
N GLU A 92 -16.30 10.59 15.94
CA GLU A 92 -17.28 11.45 15.29
C GLU A 92 -16.65 12.69 14.66
N LEU A 93 -15.74 13.37 15.36
CA LEU A 93 -14.99 14.50 14.81
C LEU A 93 -14.20 14.11 13.56
N LYS A 94 -13.55 12.95 13.58
CA LYS A 94 -12.81 12.43 12.41
C LYS A 94 -13.72 12.09 11.24
N ARG A 95 -14.90 11.52 11.49
CA ARG A 95 -15.91 11.29 10.43
C ARG A 95 -16.40 12.59 9.82
N LEU A 96 -16.67 13.61 10.64
CA LEU A 96 -17.08 14.93 10.16
C LEU A 96 -15.98 15.61 9.35
N GLU A 97 -14.72 15.48 9.78
CA GLU A 97 -13.56 15.97 9.03
C GLU A 97 -13.45 15.30 7.66
N GLN A 98 -13.62 13.98 7.57
CA GLN A 98 -13.67 13.25 6.30
C GLN A 98 -14.85 13.68 5.41
N LEU A 99 -16.03 13.91 5.98
CA LEU A 99 -17.17 14.41 5.21
C LEU A 99 -16.92 15.83 4.69
N LYS A 100 -16.26 16.68 5.49
CA LYS A 100 -15.87 18.02 5.08
C LYS A 100 -14.85 17.99 3.94
N THR A 101 -13.85 17.11 3.98
CA THR A 101 -12.88 16.98 2.88
C THR A 101 -13.55 16.46 1.61
N ILE A 102 -14.49 15.52 1.71
CA ILE A 102 -15.30 15.07 0.57
C ILE A 102 -16.13 16.23 0.00
N ALA A 103 -16.79 17.02 0.85
CA ALA A 103 -17.59 18.17 0.42
C ALA A 103 -16.75 19.30 -0.22
N GLN A 104 -15.50 19.48 0.21
CA GLN A 104 -14.57 20.48 -0.33
C GLN A 104 -13.81 20.00 -1.57
N SER A 105 -13.75 18.68 -1.80
CA SER A 105 -13.15 18.10 -2.99
C SER A 105 -13.94 18.51 -4.23
N LYS A 106 -13.33 19.31 -5.11
CA LYS A 106 -13.91 19.73 -6.39
C LYS A 106 -13.97 18.60 -7.45
N SER A 107 -13.47 17.40 -7.12
CA SER A 107 -13.48 16.23 -8.00
C SER A 107 -14.12 15.05 -7.25
N SER A 108 -15.44 14.90 -7.42
CA SER A 108 -16.26 13.88 -6.79
C SER A 108 -16.62 12.78 -7.80
N SER A 109 -15.62 12.11 -8.37
CA SER A 109 -15.87 11.03 -9.34
C SER A 109 -15.14 9.75 -8.99
N THR A 110 -15.39 9.18 -7.82
CA THR A 110 -15.00 7.78 -7.65
C THR A 110 -15.99 6.90 -6.91
N TYR A 111 -16.77 7.36 -5.93
CA TYR A 111 -17.63 6.41 -5.20
C TYR A 111 -18.95 6.97 -4.66
N PHE A 112 -19.60 7.88 -5.40
CA PHE A 112 -21.02 8.19 -5.17
C PHE A 112 -21.70 8.36 -6.54
N PHE A 113 -22.57 7.39 -6.86
CA PHE A 113 -23.50 7.33 -8.00
C PHE A 113 -23.48 8.47 -9.03
N GLY A 114 -23.05 8.12 -10.25
CA GLY A 114 -23.71 8.60 -11.47
C GLY A 114 -23.58 10.08 -11.79
N ASP A 115 -22.34 10.54 -12.00
CA ASP A 115 -22.15 11.68 -12.88
C ASP A 115 -22.62 11.28 -14.28
N LYS A 116 -23.79 11.83 -14.68
CA LYS A 116 -24.38 11.70 -16.01
C LYS A 116 -23.43 12.00 -17.19
N PRO A 117 -22.33 12.78 -17.09
CA PRO A 117 -21.40 12.87 -18.22
C PRO A 117 -20.46 11.66 -18.39
N ALA A 118 -20.37 10.74 -17.41
CA ALA A 118 -19.51 9.54 -17.52
C ALA A 118 -20.22 8.34 -18.18
N LEU A 119 -21.54 8.36 -18.27
CA LEU A 119 -22.36 7.40 -19.02
C LEU A 119 -22.65 8.01 -20.39
N GLY A 120 -21.68 7.97 -21.30
CA GLY A 120 -21.82 8.40 -22.70
C GLY A 120 -22.94 7.66 -23.44
N VAL A 121 -24.19 7.99 -23.11
CA VAL A 121 -25.40 7.42 -23.67
C VAL A 121 -26.33 8.59 -23.95
N SER A 122 -26.06 9.23 -25.07
CA SER A 122 -27.15 9.65 -25.94
C SER A 122 -27.98 8.41 -26.27
N SER A 123 -29.26 8.46 -25.90
CA SER A 123 -30.39 7.64 -26.38
C SER A 123 -30.34 6.12 -26.17
N ASP A 124 -31.40 5.66 -25.51
CA ASP A 124 -32.08 4.36 -25.66
C ASP A 124 -31.29 3.10 -25.28
N VAL A 125 -31.57 2.53 -24.10
CA VAL A 125 -32.24 1.22 -23.95
C VAL A 125 -32.70 1.06 -22.49
N ASN A 126 -34.00 0.87 -22.30
CA ASN A 126 -34.62 0.44 -21.04
C ASN A 126 -34.42 -1.08 -20.90
N VAL A 127 -33.56 -1.55 -20.00
CA VAL A 127 -33.40 -3.00 -19.72
C VAL A 127 -33.60 -3.27 -18.23
N ASP A 128 -34.74 -3.86 -17.94
CA ASP A 128 -35.20 -4.38 -16.65
C ASP A 128 -34.36 -5.60 -16.23
N TYR A 129 -33.51 -5.43 -15.21
CA TYR A 129 -32.60 -6.47 -14.71
C TYR A 129 -33.17 -7.30 -13.54
N SER A 130 -34.49 -7.38 -13.39
CA SER A 130 -35.11 -8.10 -12.27
C SER A 130 -35.36 -9.61 -12.50
N SER A 131 -35.05 -10.19 -13.67
CA SER A 131 -35.52 -11.54 -14.02
C SER A 131 -34.47 -12.66 -14.20
N ARG A 132 -33.17 -12.44 -13.93
CA ARG A 132 -32.13 -13.49 -14.20
C ARG A 132 -31.57 -14.24 -12.99
N VAL A 133 -32.41 -14.57 -12.00
CA VAL A 133 -32.05 -15.57 -10.98
C VAL A 133 -33.11 -16.66 -10.86
N LYS A 134 -33.14 -17.62 -11.79
CA LYS A 134 -33.61 -19.00 -11.53
C LYS A 134 -32.88 -20.04 -12.39
N ARG A 135 -31.92 -20.72 -11.72
CA ARG A 135 -31.69 -22.17 -11.61
C ARG A 135 -32.15 -23.09 -12.76
N VAL A 136 -31.22 -23.87 -13.32
CA VAL A 136 -31.43 -25.06 -14.17
C VAL A 136 -30.27 -26.02 -13.81
N LEU A 137 -30.45 -27.06 -12.98
CA LEU A 137 -30.85 -28.46 -13.30
C LEU A 137 -30.67 -28.89 -14.76
#